data_AF-A0AB38NK76-F1
#
_entry.id   AF-A0AB38NK76-F1
#
_cell.length_a   1.000
_cell.length_b   1.000
_cell.length_c   1.000
_cell.angle_alpha   90.00
_cell.angle_beta   90.00
_cell.angle_gamma   90.00
#
_symmetry.space_group_name_H-M   'P 1'
#
loop_
_entity.id
_entity.type
_entity.pdbx_description
1 polymer ?
#
loop_
_entity_poly.entity_id
_entity_poly.type
_entity_poly.pdbx_seq_one_letter_code
_entity_poly.pdbx_strand_id
1 'polypeptide(L)'
;NTVDVEVYACRSTGASCLDIFDTGSGKLFTNSPSKTFLDSRGGSTNKGFTQEIGTSGPTGDFYIFDWNNADSLCDTYNSKSIAGRTNWRLATVNELRGLFNTNGNMFTARGWAVRINYWTSTSRGPGYANISLRNGHSGLTMPSDDYLYASCVSVP
;
A
#
# COMPACT_ATOMS: atom_id res chain seq x y z
N ASN A 1 -32.27 -1.14 14.67
CA ASN A 1 -31.47 -1.82 13.62
C ASN A 1 -30.10 -1.17 13.52
N THR A 2 -29.20 -1.58 14.40
CA THR A 2 -27.76 -1.36 14.21
C THR A 2 -27.32 -2.32 13.11
N VAL A 3 -26.99 -1.77 11.95
CA VAL A 3 -26.33 -2.55 10.90
C VAL A 3 -24.90 -2.73 11.40
N ASP A 4 -24.62 -3.90 11.96
CA ASP A 4 -23.25 -4.36 12.15
C ASP A 4 -22.62 -4.42 10.76
N VAL A 5 -21.82 -3.40 10.44
CA VAL A 5 -20.94 -3.45 9.28
C VAL A 5 -19.87 -4.46 9.66
N GLU A 6 -20.14 -5.74 9.38
CA GLU A 6 -19.11 -6.74 9.25
C GLU A 6 -18.05 -6.14 8.32
N VAL A 7 -16.93 -5.73 8.90
CA VAL A 7 -15.72 -5.40 8.17
C VAL A 7 -15.42 -6.67 7.38
N TYR A 8 -15.78 -6.69 6.09
CA TYR A 8 -15.46 -7.78 5.19
C TYR A 8 -13.95 -7.93 5.24
N ALA A 9 -13.46 -8.87 6.06
CA ALA A 9 -12.06 -9.21 6.13
C ALA A 9 -11.66 -9.52 4.69
N CYS A 10 -10.71 -8.74 4.15
CA CYS A 10 -10.32 -8.83 2.76
C CYS A 10 -9.82 -10.25 2.49
N ARG A 11 -10.64 -11.08 1.82
CA ARG A 11 -10.31 -12.50 1.57
C ARG A 11 -9.18 -12.66 0.55
N SER A 12 -8.99 -11.69 -0.34
CA SER A 12 -7.87 -11.66 -1.30
C SER A 12 -7.59 -10.25 -1.78
N THR A 13 -6.42 -9.71 -1.43
CA THR A 13 -6.02 -8.36 -1.87
C THR A 13 -5.72 -8.30 -3.37
N GLY A 14 -5.60 -9.44 -4.06
CA GLY A 14 -5.46 -9.51 -5.52
C GLY A 14 -6.77 -9.35 -6.30
N ALA A 15 -7.90 -9.31 -5.59
CA ALA A 15 -9.24 -9.18 -6.17
C ALA A 15 -9.80 -7.77 -5.91
N SER A 16 -11.01 -7.64 -5.36
CA SER A 16 -11.73 -6.36 -5.22
C SER A 16 -11.58 -5.69 -3.85
N CYS A 17 -10.62 -6.10 -3.03
CA CYS A 17 -10.45 -5.56 -1.69
C CYS A 17 -9.04 -5.04 -1.44
N LEU A 18 -8.96 -3.99 -0.62
CA LEU A 18 -7.72 -3.43 -0.09
C LEU A 18 -7.62 -3.87 1.37
N ASP A 19 -6.51 -4.52 1.76
CA ASP A 19 -6.25 -4.76 3.17
C ASP A 19 -5.89 -3.45 3.85
N ILE A 20 -6.59 -3.15 4.95
CA ILE A 20 -6.40 -1.99 5.79
C ILE A 20 -6.06 -2.52 7.18
N PHE A 21 -4.77 -2.49 7.50
CA PHE A 21 -4.24 -3.13 8.69
C PHE A 21 -4.03 -2.12 9.82
N ASP A 22 -4.71 -2.33 10.93
CA ASP A 22 -4.48 -1.59 12.18
C ASP A 22 -3.38 -2.27 13.00
N THR A 23 -2.31 -1.53 13.31
CA THR A 23 -1.22 -2.03 14.17
C THR A 23 -1.54 -1.97 15.67
N GLY A 24 -2.79 -1.70 16.06
CA GLY A 24 -3.28 -1.71 17.44
C GLY A 24 -3.28 -0.34 18.13
N SER A 25 -2.83 0.71 17.43
CA SER A 25 -2.83 2.10 17.93
C SER A 25 -3.84 2.98 17.20
N GLY A 26 -4.69 2.41 16.35
CA GLY A 26 -5.55 3.14 15.42
C GLY A 26 -4.79 3.70 14.22
N LYS A 27 -3.49 3.41 14.08
CA LYS A 27 -2.72 3.67 12.87
C LYS A 27 -3.03 2.58 11.85
N LEU A 28 -3.53 2.99 10.68
CA LEU A 28 -3.89 2.11 9.58
C LEU A 28 -2.84 2.14 8.48
N PHE A 29 -2.51 0.99 7.92
CA PHE A 29 -1.68 0.84 6.73
C PHE A 29 -2.43 0.11 5.63
N THR A 30 -2.12 0.41 4.37
CA THR A 30 -2.72 -0.29 3.23
C THR A 30 -1.69 -1.15 2.48
N ASN A 31 -2.15 -2.26 1.89
CA ASN A 31 -1.42 -2.90 0.80
C ASN A 31 -1.35 -1.96 -0.43
N SER A 32 -0.49 -2.27 -1.40
CA SER A 32 -0.66 -1.72 -2.75
C SER A 32 -2.03 -2.15 -3.31
N PRO A 33 -2.78 -1.27 -3.97
CA PRO A 33 -4.08 -1.64 -4.48
C PRO A 33 -3.96 -2.60 -5.66
N SER A 34 -4.82 -3.62 -5.68
CA SER A 34 -5.08 -4.33 -6.92
C SER A 34 -5.74 -3.41 -7.94
N LYS A 35 -5.58 -3.77 -9.21
CA LYS A 35 -6.24 -3.12 -10.33
C LYS A 35 -7.76 -3.09 -10.14
N THR A 36 -8.35 -4.24 -9.87
CA THR A 36 -9.79 -4.39 -9.68
C THR A 36 -10.34 -3.53 -8.53
N PHE A 37 -9.63 -3.47 -7.40
CA PHE A 37 -10.04 -2.62 -6.28
C PHE A 37 -10.02 -1.15 -6.69
N LEU A 38 -8.89 -0.65 -7.22
CA LEU A 38 -8.74 0.78 -7.48
C LEU A 38 -9.68 1.25 -8.60
N ASP A 39 -9.85 0.45 -9.66
CA ASP A 39 -10.78 0.74 -10.75
C ASP A 39 -12.23 0.86 -10.23
N SER A 40 -12.64 -0.02 -9.32
CA SER A 40 -13.98 0.04 -8.70
C SER A 40 -14.22 1.32 -7.87
N ARG A 41 -13.15 2.02 -7.48
CA ARG A 41 -13.20 3.28 -6.73
C ARG A 41 -13.04 4.52 -7.63
N GLY A 42 -12.97 4.34 -8.95
CA GLY A 42 -12.79 5.40 -9.93
C GLY A 42 -11.34 5.63 -10.36
N GLY A 43 -10.43 4.74 -9.97
CA GLY A 43 -9.02 4.79 -10.38
C GLY A 43 -8.16 5.79 -9.61
N SER A 44 -6.87 5.78 -9.92
CA SER A 44 -5.90 6.84 -9.61
C SER A 44 -4.80 6.80 -10.68
N THR A 45 -4.07 7.91 -10.84
CA THR A 45 -2.94 7.96 -11.78
C THR A 45 -1.91 6.92 -11.40
N ASN A 46 -1.39 6.19 -12.38
CA ASN A 46 -0.47 5.06 -12.18
C ASN A 46 0.47 4.91 -13.38
N LYS A 47 1.41 3.97 -13.29
CA LYS A 47 2.39 3.63 -14.35
C LYS A 47 2.21 2.21 -14.87
N GLY A 48 0.96 1.74 -14.90
CA GLY A 48 0.61 0.38 -15.29
C GLY A 48 0.49 -0.54 -14.08
N PHE A 49 0.56 -1.84 -14.32
CA PHE A 49 0.36 -2.85 -13.30
C PHE A 49 1.36 -3.98 -13.45
N THR A 50 1.46 -4.79 -12.42
CA THR A 50 2.31 -5.96 -12.38
C THR A 50 1.51 -7.13 -11.78
N GLN A 51 1.65 -8.33 -12.34
CA GLN A 51 0.82 -9.49 -11.97
C GLN A 51 1.48 -10.30 -10.85
N GLU A 52 0.89 -10.38 -9.67
CA GLU A 52 1.25 -11.34 -8.62
C GLU A 52 0.66 -12.72 -8.94
N ILE A 53 1.44 -13.78 -8.73
CA ILE A 53 1.10 -15.16 -9.12
C ILE A 53 1.00 -16.12 -7.93
N GLY A 54 0.95 -15.61 -6.70
CA GLY A 54 0.84 -16.41 -5.48
C GLY A 54 2.16 -16.70 -4.75
N THR A 55 3.31 -16.22 -5.25
CA THR A 55 4.63 -16.50 -4.65
C THR A 55 5.19 -15.38 -3.78
N SER A 56 4.85 -14.13 -4.10
CA SER A 56 5.29 -12.92 -3.39
C SER A 56 4.15 -11.92 -3.24
N GLY A 57 2.92 -12.41 -3.29
CA GLY A 57 1.69 -11.64 -3.33
C GLY A 57 0.54 -12.55 -3.74
N PRO A 58 -0.71 -12.21 -3.42
CA PRO A 58 -1.85 -13.00 -3.86
C PRO A 58 -2.03 -12.87 -5.36
N THR A 59 -2.60 -13.90 -5.99
CA THR A 59 -2.82 -13.87 -7.43
C THR A 59 -3.71 -12.69 -7.84
N GLY A 60 -3.21 -11.83 -8.74
CA GLY A 60 -3.93 -10.65 -9.22
C GLY A 60 -3.01 -9.57 -9.79
N ASP A 61 -3.61 -8.59 -10.46
CA ASP A 61 -2.89 -7.43 -10.99
C ASP A 61 -2.84 -6.32 -9.95
N PHE A 62 -1.64 -5.77 -9.70
CA PHE A 62 -1.41 -4.68 -8.76
C PHE A 62 -0.86 -3.46 -9.48
N TYR A 63 -1.43 -2.29 -9.19
CA TYR A 63 -0.93 -1.04 -9.77
C TYR A 63 0.47 -0.72 -9.23
N ILE A 64 1.29 -0.17 -10.12
CA ILE A 64 2.63 0.34 -9.82
C ILE A 64 2.67 1.84 -10.14
N PHE A 65 3.52 2.55 -9.41
CA PHE A 65 3.50 4.00 -9.39
C PHE A 65 4.93 4.54 -9.50
N ASP A 66 5.10 5.67 -10.18
CA ASP A 66 6.21 6.56 -9.85
C ASP A 66 5.91 7.27 -8.52
N TRP A 67 6.87 8.00 -7.95
CA TRP A 67 6.71 8.55 -6.60
C TRP A 67 5.54 9.54 -6.49
N ASN A 68 5.39 10.44 -7.49
CA ASN A 68 4.30 11.43 -7.48
C ASN A 68 2.92 10.78 -7.52
N ASN A 69 2.76 9.72 -8.32
CA ASN A 69 1.51 8.98 -8.40
C ASN A 69 1.25 8.15 -7.14
N ALA A 70 2.30 7.64 -6.48
CA ALA A 70 2.16 6.96 -5.20
C ALA A 70 1.66 7.90 -4.10
N ASP A 71 2.10 9.16 -4.10
CA ASP A 71 1.61 10.19 -3.18
C ASP A 71 0.15 10.57 -3.52
N SER A 72 -0.15 10.79 -4.80
CA SER A 72 -1.51 11.11 -5.29
C SER A 72 -2.54 9.99 -5.05
N LEU A 73 -2.09 8.73 -4.94
CA LEU A 73 -2.95 7.62 -4.54
C LEU A 73 -3.56 7.87 -3.15
N CYS A 74 -2.78 8.41 -2.21
CA CYS A 74 -3.26 8.68 -0.87
C CYS A 74 -4.25 9.86 -0.85
N ASP A 75 -4.09 10.85 -1.73
CA ASP A 75 -5.10 11.89 -1.95
C ASP A 75 -6.41 11.34 -2.53
N THR A 76 -6.30 10.32 -3.39
CA THR A 76 -7.47 9.58 -3.88
C THR A 76 -8.17 8.89 -2.71
N TYR A 77 -7.42 8.25 -1.81
CA TYR A 77 -8.00 7.60 -0.62
C TYR A 77 -8.68 8.61 0.32
N ASN A 78 -8.12 9.80 0.46
CA ASN A 78 -8.72 10.90 1.20
C ASN A 78 -10.06 11.33 0.61
N SER A 79 -10.07 11.57 -0.71
CA SER A 79 -11.27 12.01 -1.44
C SER A 79 -12.38 10.97 -1.43
N LYS A 80 -12.03 9.68 -1.33
CA LYS A 80 -12.98 8.56 -1.27
C LYS A 80 -13.32 8.11 0.16
N SER A 81 -12.76 8.78 1.16
CA SER A 81 -12.92 8.45 2.58
C SER A 81 -12.72 6.96 2.87
N ILE A 82 -11.64 6.39 2.35
CA ILE A 82 -11.35 4.95 2.54
C ILE A 82 -11.27 4.64 4.04
N ALA A 83 -11.98 3.60 4.46
CA ALA A 83 -12.22 3.24 5.87
C ALA A 83 -12.72 4.41 6.76
N GLY A 84 -13.46 5.36 6.17
CA GLY A 84 -13.99 6.52 6.88
C GLY A 84 -12.94 7.57 7.23
N ARG A 85 -11.75 7.54 6.60
CA ARG A 85 -10.63 8.45 6.91
C ARG A 85 -10.26 9.35 5.74
N THR A 86 -9.86 10.58 6.06
CA THR A 86 -9.50 11.63 5.09
C THR A 86 -8.11 12.24 5.32
N ASN A 87 -7.25 11.52 6.05
CA ASN A 87 -5.89 11.94 6.41
C ASN A 87 -4.84 10.87 6.06
N TRP A 88 -5.11 10.10 5.01
CA TRP A 88 -4.15 9.23 4.35
C TRP A 88 -3.00 10.04 3.78
N ARG A 89 -1.78 9.54 3.98
CA ARG A 89 -0.56 10.05 3.36
C ARG A 89 0.34 8.87 2.98
N LEU A 90 1.30 9.09 2.10
CA LEU A 90 2.28 8.06 1.80
C LEU A 90 3.09 7.73 3.07
N ALA A 91 3.25 6.44 3.36
CA ALA A 91 3.94 5.98 4.56
C ALA A 91 5.41 6.40 4.56
N THR A 92 5.96 6.72 5.74
CA THR A 92 7.40 6.98 5.88
C THR A 92 8.18 5.67 5.90
N VAL A 93 9.49 5.74 5.60
CA VAL A 93 10.35 4.55 5.66
C VAL A 93 10.43 3.96 7.06
N ASN A 94 10.36 4.78 8.10
CA ASN A 94 10.39 4.31 9.49
C ASN A 94 9.09 3.59 9.87
N GLU A 95 7.95 4.06 9.37
CA GLU A 95 6.66 3.39 9.60
C GLU A 95 6.59 2.03 8.92
N LEU A 96 7.00 1.94 7.64
CA LEU A 96 7.04 0.66 6.93
C LEU A 96 8.13 -0.28 7.48
N ARG A 97 9.27 0.25 7.93
CA ARG A 97 10.29 -0.54 8.63
C ARG A 97 9.76 -1.07 9.96
N GLY A 98 9.04 -0.25 10.72
CA GLY A 98 8.36 -0.69 11.95
C GLY A 98 7.36 -1.82 11.67
N LEU A 99 6.53 -1.64 10.65
CA LEU A 99 5.56 -2.64 10.19
C LEU A 99 6.24 -3.98 9.87
N PHE A 100 7.33 -3.95 9.08
CA PHE A 100 8.13 -5.13 8.78
C PHE A 100 8.80 -5.74 10.01
N ASN A 101 9.42 -4.93 10.87
CA ASN A 101 10.11 -5.43 12.07
C ASN A 101 9.15 -6.16 13.02
N THR A 102 7.89 -5.74 13.09
CA THR A 102 6.86 -6.37 13.94
C THR A 102 6.26 -7.62 13.31
N ASN A 103 6.02 -7.63 11.99
CA ASN A 103 5.23 -8.69 11.34
C ASN A 103 6.07 -9.62 10.43
N GLY A 104 7.32 -9.25 10.14
CA GLY A 104 8.15 -9.89 9.14
C GLY A 104 7.62 -9.68 7.73
N ASN A 105 7.73 -10.72 6.92
CA ASN A 105 7.25 -10.72 5.53
C ASN A 105 5.72 -10.50 5.47
N MET A 106 5.30 -9.36 4.92
CA MET A 106 3.89 -8.97 4.87
C MET A 106 3.04 -9.85 3.95
N PHE A 107 3.65 -10.59 3.01
CA PHE A 107 2.90 -11.59 2.25
C PHE A 107 2.48 -12.77 3.13
N THR A 108 3.39 -13.32 3.93
CA THR A 108 3.05 -14.43 4.84
C THR A 108 2.19 -13.96 6.03
N ALA A 109 2.38 -12.72 6.48
CA ALA A 109 1.62 -12.19 7.62
C ALA A 109 0.19 -11.76 7.23
N ARG A 110 0.01 -11.17 6.03
CA ARG A 110 -1.23 -10.47 5.66
C ARG A 110 -1.68 -10.69 4.21
N GLY A 111 -0.95 -11.46 3.40
CA GLY A 111 -1.28 -11.63 1.98
C GLY A 111 -1.09 -10.35 1.17
N TRP A 112 -0.10 -9.52 1.52
CA TRP A 112 0.23 -8.31 0.75
C TRP A 112 1.06 -8.64 -0.48
N ALA A 113 0.99 -7.77 -1.49
CA ALA A 113 1.88 -7.84 -2.64
C ALA A 113 3.25 -7.29 -2.24
N VAL A 114 4.30 -8.11 -2.30
CA VAL A 114 5.65 -7.77 -1.83
C VAL A 114 6.74 -8.18 -2.84
N ARG A 115 6.38 -8.47 -4.10
CA ARG A 115 7.38 -8.77 -5.14
C ARG A 115 8.33 -7.59 -5.37
N ILE A 116 7.81 -6.37 -5.34
CA ILE A 116 8.57 -5.14 -5.53
C ILE A 116 8.56 -4.29 -4.26
N ASN A 117 9.49 -3.34 -4.19
CA ASN A 117 9.60 -2.43 -3.06
C ASN A 117 8.40 -1.47 -3.00
N TYR A 118 8.24 -0.85 -1.83
CA TYR A 118 7.25 0.19 -1.57
C TYR A 118 7.92 1.56 -1.56
N TRP A 119 7.30 2.52 -2.24
CA TRP A 119 7.62 3.93 -2.09
C TRP A 119 7.38 4.40 -0.65
N THR A 120 8.15 5.40 -0.25
CA THR A 120 7.95 6.10 1.02
C THR A 120 7.99 7.61 0.83
N SER A 121 7.36 8.34 1.72
CA SER A 121 7.41 9.81 1.76
C SER A 121 8.74 10.38 2.28
N THR A 122 9.70 9.52 2.66
CA THR A 122 10.97 9.96 3.24
C THR A 122 11.95 10.36 2.14
N SER A 123 12.11 11.67 1.93
CA SER A 123 13.13 12.22 1.03
C SER A 123 14.54 12.07 1.60
N ARG A 124 15.51 11.77 0.73
CA ARG A 124 16.93 11.67 1.06
C ARG A 124 17.74 12.10 -0.16
N GLY A 125 18.19 13.36 -0.14
CA GLY A 125 18.84 13.98 -1.30
C GLY A 125 17.84 14.20 -2.45
N PRO A 126 18.23 13.98 -3.72
CA PRO A 126 17.34 14.19 -4.86
C PRO A 126 16.29 13.09 -5.05
N GLY A 127 16.34 12.02 -4.24
CA GLY A 127 15.44 10.87 -4.32
C GLY A 127 14.69 10.57 -3.03
N TYR A 128 13.99 9.45 -3.04
CA TYR A 128 13.16 8.97 -1.94
C TYR A 128 13.58 7.58 -1.51
N ALA A 129 13.45 7.32 -0.20
CA ALA A 129 13.64 5.99 0.32
C ALA A 129 12.53 5.06 -0.16
N ASN A 130 12.89 3.81 -0.42
CA ASN A 130 11.97 2.71 -0.66
C ASN A 130 12.33 1.53 0.23
N ILE A 131 11.38 0.61 0.47
CA ILE A 131 11.59 -0.55 1.32
C ILE A 131 10.83 -1.78 0.83
N SER A 132 11.48 -2.94 0.90
CA SER A 132 10.90 -4.25 0.66
C SER A 132 10.17 -4.72 1.92
N LEU A 133 8.85 -4.92 1.81
CA LEU A 133 8.05 -5.56 2.86
C LEU A 133 8.14 -7.10 2.84
N ARG A 134 8.99 -7.67 1.97
CA ARG A 134 9.30 -9.11 1.92
C ARG A 134 10.46 -9.47 2.84
N ASN A 135 11.51 -8.64 2.85
CA ASN A 135 12.77 -8.94 3.54
C ASN A 135 13.39 -7.74 4.28
N GLY A 136 12.70 -6.58 4.31
CA GLY A 136 13.13 -5.40 5.07
C GLY A 136 14.25 -4.58 4.42
N HIS A 137 14.76 -5.00 3.26
CA HIS A 137 15.81 -4.25 2.56
C HIS A 137 15.28 -2.88 2.10
N SER A 138 16.10 -1.83 2.24
CA SER A 138 15.71 -0.48 1.83
C SER A 138 16.75 0.15 0.92
N GLY A 139 16.27 0.91 -0.07
CA GLY A 139 17.10 1.61 -1.05
C GLY A 139 16.75 3.09 -1.17
N LEU A 140 17.41 3.74 -2.13
CA LEU A 140 17.15 5.11 -2.56
C LEU A 140 16.90 5.11 -4.05
N THR A 141 15.86 5.82 -4.48
CA THR A 141 15.47 5.86 -5.89
C THR A 141 14.94 7.25 -6.22
N MET A 142 15.25 7.74 -7.42
CA MET A 142 14.72 9.00 -7.94
C MET A 142 13.21 8.87 -8.22
N PRO A 143 12.43 9.95 -8.07
CA PRO A 143 10.97 9.88 -8.11
C PRO A 143 10.39 9.37 -9.44
N SER A 144 11.13 9.45 -10.55
CA SER A 144 10.71 9.09 -11.90
C SER A 144 11.39 7.85 -12.48
N ASP A 145 12.39 7.28 -11.80
CA ASP A 145 13.30 6.30 -12.40
C ASP A 145 12.78 4.86 -12.28
N ASP A 146 11.73 4.64 -11.49
CA ASP A 146 11.25 3.31 -11.12
C ASP A 146 9.75 3.30 -10.83
N TYR A 147 9.16 2.11 -10.92
CA TYR A 147 7.74 1.89 -10.65
C TYR A 147 7.55 0.89 -9.53
N LEU A 148 7.17 1.39 -8.36
CA LEU A 148 7.09 0.64 -7.11
C LEU A 148 5.65 0.57 -6.58
N TYR A 149 5.44 -0.27 -5.57
CA TYR A 149 4.18 -0.33 -4.84
C TYR A 149 4.03 0.88 -3.91
N ALA A 150 2.80 1.14 -3.46
CA ALA A 150 2.47 2.24 -2.57
C ALA A 150 1.68 1.75 -1.37
N SER A 151 1.99 2.28 -0.18
CA SER A 151 1.23 2.04 1.04
C SER A 151 0.86 3.39 1.65
N CYS A 152 -0.43 3.64 1.77
CA CYS A 152 -0.93 4.81 2.47
C CYS A 152 -1.08 4.48 3.95
N VAL A 153 -0.71 5.44 4.78
CA VAL A 153 -0.89 5.38 6.23
C VAL A 153 -1.85 6.46 6.67
N SER A 154 -2.72 6.13 7.62
CA SER A 154 -3.56 7.09 8.32
C SER A 154 -3.37 6.91 9.82
N VAL A 155 -3.25 8.02 10.54
CA VAL A 155 -3.16 8.06 12.00
C VAL A 155 -4.49 8.57 12.58
N PRO A 156 -4.85 8.19 13.81
CA PRO A 156 -6.02 8.77 14.50
C PRO A 156 -5.91 10.29 14.65
#